data_AF-A0A3A0ULZ4-F1
#
_entry.id   AF-A0A3A0ULZ4-F1
#
_cell.length_a   1.000
_cell.length_b   1.000
_cell.length_c   1.000
_cell.angle_alpha   90.00
_cell.angle_beta   90.00
_cell.angle_gamma   90.00
#
_symmetry.space_group_name_H-M   'P 1'
#
loop_
_entity.id
_entity.type
_entity.pdbx_description
1 polymer ?
#
loop_
_entity_poly.entity_id
_entity_poly.type
_entity_poly.pdbx_seq_one_letter_code
_entity_poly.pdbx_strand_id
1 'polypeptide(L)'
;IEKLPEVETHFEAEGKALLSDAVIDYPIQLPRRTNMISQTSYMLAESLFEFTNADCTIINAGLIVQGMDGNQITEYDIHQMLPHPINAVRIKLSGQELKQVIIKSQKQEYLNEHAQGLGFRGDIFGGYILYNLGFIESESRYFINGEEIDNDGTYILGTVDM
;
A
#
# COMPACT_ATOMS: atom_id res chain seq x y z
N ILE A 1 -15.73 -35.12 13.53
CA ILE A 1 -14.94 -34.48 12.45
C ILE A 1 -13.63 -35.24 12.41
N GLU A 2 -13.37 -35.99 11.34
CA GLU A 2 -12.09 -36.68 11.15
C GLU A 2 -10.96 -35.65 11.18
N LYS A 3 -9.98 -35.86 12.05
CA LYS A 3 -8.78 -35.03 12.11
C LYS A 3 -8.04 -35.25 10.78
N LEU A 4 -7.76 -34.18 10.04
CA LEU A 4 -6.92 -34.25 8.85
C LEU A 4 -5.56 -34.88 9.23
N PRO A 5 -4.94 -35.69 8.35
CA PRO A 5 -3.63 -36.26 8.63
C PRO A 5 -2.61 -35.14 8.82
N GLU A 6 -1.92 -35.15 9.96
CA GLU A 6 -0.79 -34.27 10.22
C GLU A 6 0.42 -34.83 9.45
N VAL A 7 0.96 -34.04 8.53
CA VAL A 7 2.16 -34.37 7.74
C VAL A 7 3.28 -33.46 8.22
N GLU A 8 4.41 -34.03 8.64
CA GLU A 8 5.61 -33.22 8.90
C GLU A 8 6.11 -32.62 7.58
N THR A 9 6.27 -31.29 7.56
CA THR A 9 6.81 -30.55 6.42
C THR A 9 7.89 -29.58 6.90
N HIS A 10 8.75 -29.16 5.97
CA HIS A 10 9.80 -28.17 6.23
C HIS A 10 9.62 -26.87 5.42
N PHE A 11 8.45 -26.66 4.82
CA PHE A 11 8.19 -25.56 3.89
C PHE A 11 8.39 -24.17 4.50
N GLU A 12 8.09 -23.99 5.78
CA GLU A 12 8.32 -22.71 6.45
C GLU A 12 9.82 -22.40 6.58
N ALA A 13 10.61 -23.40 6.98
CA ALA A 13 12.05 -23.26 7.10
C ALA A 13 12.70 -23.04 5.72
N GLU A 14 12.26 -23.78 4.70
CA GLU A 14 12.70 -23.61 3.31
C GLU A 14 12.34 -22.21 2.77
N GLY A 15 11.09 -21.77 2.95
CA GLY A 15 10.64 -20.44 2.50
C GLY A 15 11.40 -19.31 3.21
N LYS A 16 11.66 -19.44 4.51
CA LYS A 16 12.48 -18.47 5.24
C LYS A 16 13.93 -18.45 4.75
N ALA A 17 14.51 -19.62 4.45
CA ALA A 17 15.85 -19.69 3.90
C ALA A 17 15.95 -19.03 2.51
N LEU A 18 14.94 -19.23 1.65
CA LEU A 18 14.88 -18.61 0.32
C LEU A 18 14.79 -17.08 0.36
N LEU A 19 14.18 -16.53 1.41
CA LEU A 19 13.97 -15.08 1.58
C LEU A 19 14.91 -14.47 2.63
N SER A 20 16.05 -15.11 2.92
CA SER A 20 16.97 -14.70 3.98
C SER A 20 17.91 -13.56 3.60
N ASP A 21 17.92 -13.16 2.32
CA ASP A 21 18.77 -12.08 1.81
C ASP A 21 18.36 -10.74 2.40
N ALA A 22 19.36 -9.96 2.83
CA ALA A 22 19.17 -8.63 3.38
C ALA A 22 18.90 -7.61 2.27
N VAL A 23 17.78 -6.89 2.36
CA VAL A 23 17.44 -5.78 1.48
C VAL A 23 17.79 -4.42 2.09
N ILE A 24 17.91 -4.36 3.42
CA ILE A 24 18.38 -3.19 4.18
C ILE A 24 19.41 -3.68 5.20
N ASP A 25 20.55 -3.00 5.31
CA ASP A 25 21.69 -3.35 6.17
C ASP A 25 22.07 -2.25 7.17
N TYR A 26 21.16 -1.32 7.42
CA TYR A 26 21.30 -0.25 8.41
C TYR A 26 20.08 -0.16 9.35
N PRO A 27 20.23 0.45 10.54
CA PRO A 27 19.12 0.62 11.48
C PRO A 27 17.94 1.37 10.87
N ILE A 28 16.77 0.75 10.87
CA ILE A 28 15.54 1.34 10.35
C ILE A 28 14.33 0.92 11.20
N GLN A 29 13.38 1.85 11.34
CA GLN A 29 12.08 1.60 11.94
C GLN A 29 11.00 1.77 10.87
N LEU A 30 10.23 0.71 10.68
CA LEU A 30 9.10 0.63 9.75
C LEU A 30 7.82 0.37 10.54
N PRO A 31 7.28 1.36 11.27
CA PRO A 31 6.10 1.16 12.10
C PRO A 31 4.85 0.88 11.25
N ARG A 32 3.96 0.04 11.78
CA ARG A 32 2.60 -0.11 11.27
C ARG A 32 1.69 0.95 11.87
N ARG A 33 1.10 1.80 11.02
CA ARG A 33 0.09 2.78 11.40
C ARG A 33 -1.04 2.75 10.39
N THR A 34 -2.25 2.39 10.82
CA THR A 34 -3.42 2.29 9.94
C THR A 34 -4.21 3.59 9.88
N ASN A 35 -4.12 4.47 10.88
CA ASN A 35 -4.97 5.65 11.00
C ASN A 35 -4.27 6.98 10.68
N MET A 36 -3.01 6.94 10.23
CA MET A 36 -2.23 8.12 9.88
C MET A 36 -1.18 7.76 8.84
N ILE A 37 -0.68 8.77 8.15
CA ILE A 37 0.48 8.62 7.26
C ILE A 37 1.71 8.32 8.13
N SER A 38 2.44 7.28 7.78
CA SER A 38 3.70 6.89 8.41
C SER A 38 4.79 6.81 7.35
N GLN A 39 6.06 6.84 7.78
CA GLN A 39 7.18 6.65 6.86
C GLN A 39 7.03 5.34 6.06
N THR A 40 6.69 4.24 6.72
CA THR A 40 6.47 2.93 6.08
C THR A 40 5.41 2.97 4.99
N SER A 41 4.24 3.56 5.30
CA SER A 41 3.12 3.60 4.36
C SER A 41 3.37 4.57 3.21
N TYR A 42 4.12 5.65 3.45
CA TYR A 42 4.56 6.58 2.41
C TYR A 42 5.60 5.94 1.48
N MET A 43 6.59 5.20 2.02
CA MET A 43 7.57 4.44 1.24
C MET A 43 6.90 3.37 0.37
N LEU A 44 5.84 2.71 0.87
CA LEU A 44 5.07 1.76 0.06
C LEU A 44 4.35 2.46 -1.10
N ALA A 45 3.75 3.62 -0.85
CA ALA A 45 3.09 4.41 -1.89
C ALA A 45 4.08 4.90 -2.96
N GLU A 46 5.28 5.34 -2.54
CA GLU A 46 6.39 5.69 -3.42
C GLU A 46 6.87 4.50 -4.25
N SER A 47 7.12 3.35 -3.61
CA SER A 47 7.54 2.12 -4.29
C SER A 47 6.53 1.69 -5.36
N LEU A 48 5.23 1.82 -5.06
CA LEU A 48 4.17 1.50 -6.01
C LEU A 48 4.11 2.52 -7.16
N PHE A 49 4.29 3.81 -6.86
CA PHE A 49 4.38 4.87 -7.86
C PHE A 49 5.51 4.59 -8.87
N GLU A 50 6.71 4.27 -8.37
CA GLU A 50 7.87 3.92 -9.20
C GLU A 50 7.65 2.64 -9.99
N PHE A 51 7.19 1.56 -9.33
CA PHE A 51 6.97 0.26 -9.97
C PHE A 51 5.93 0.35 -11.09
N THR A 52 4.88 1.14 -10.88
CA THR A 52 3.78 1.27 -11.84
C THR A 52 4.05 2.30 -12.94
N ASN A 53 5.09 3.14 -12.84
CA ASN A 53 5.28 4.29 -13.73
C ASN A 53 3.96 5.06 -13.91
N ALA A 54 3.36 5.43 -12.78
CA ALA A 54 2.12 6.19 -12.71
C ALA A 54 2.41 7.70 -12.59
N ASP A 55 1.38 8.53 -12.75
CA ASP A 55 1.47 9.98 -12.51
C ASP A 55 1.23 10.30 -11.02
N CYS A 56 0.44 9.48 -10.33
CA CYS A 56 0.24 9.55 -8.89
C CYS A 56 -0.16 8.20 -8.32
N THR A 57 -0.12 8.05 -7.00
CA THR A 57 -0.52 6.82 -6.31
C THR A 57 -1.45 7.08 -5.15
N ILE A 58 -2.45 6.21 -5.02
CA ILE A 58 -3.33 6.13 -3.86
C ILE A 58 -3.36 4.67 -3.40
N ILE A 59 -3.00 4.42 -2.14
CA ILE A 59 -3.10 3.11 -1.48
C ILE A 59 -3.78 3.26 -0.13
N ASN A 60 -4.06 2.15 0.56
CA ASN A 60 -4.55 2.16 1.94
C ASN A 60 -3.49 1.64 2.91
N ALA A 61 -3.43 2.25 4.10
CA ALA A 61 -2.44 1.91 5.12
C ALA A 61 -2.57 0.48 5.67
N GLY A 62 -3.74 -0.15 5.51
CA GLY A 62 -4.01 -1.52 5.92
C GLY A 62 -3.24 -2.60 5.14
N LEU A 63 -2.62 -2.25 4.02
CA LEU A 63 -1.70 -3.13 3.30
C LEU A 63 -0.49 -3.56 4.16
N ILE A 64 -0.11 -2.75 5.15
CA ILE A 64 0.95 -3.11 6.09
C ILE A 64 0.31 -3.83 7.27
N VAL A 65 0.53 -5.13 7.37
CA VAL A 65 -0.09 -5.96 8.42
C VAL A 65 0.73 -6.04 9.69
N GLN A 66 2.04 -5.77 9.60
CA GLN A 66 2.94 -5.66 10.75
C GLN A 66 4.07 -4.67 10.47
N GLY A 67 4.57 -4.06 11.55
CA GLY A 67 5.75 -3.20 11.48
C GLY A 67 7.03 -3.99 11.70
N MET A 68 8.16 -3.40 11.34
CA MET A 68 9.50 -3.95 11.57
C MET A 68 10.40 -2.93 12.25
N ASP A 69 11.32 -3.43 13.06
CA ASP A 69 12.40 -2.66 13.67
C ASP A 69 13.64 -3.55 13.72
N GLY A 70 14.76 -3.07 13.21
CA GLY A 70 15.98 -3.85 13.14
C GLY A 70 17.14 -3.12 12.49
N ASN A 71 18.33 -3.71 12.67
CA ASN A 71 19.56 -3.27 11.99
C ASN A 71 19.73 -3.89 10.60
N GLN A 72 18.88 -4.86 10.27
CA GLN A 72 18.83 -5.53 8.98
C GLN A 72 17.37 -5.92 8.72
N ILE A 73 16.90 -5.73 7.49
CA ILE A 73 15.60 -6.19 7.01
C ILE A 73 15.83 -7.13 5.85
N THR A 74 15.22 -8.31 5.89
CA THR A 74 15.33 -9.34 4.84
C THR A 74 14.13 -9.34 3.90
N GLU A 75 14.24 -10.04 2.77
CA GLU A 75 13.07 -10.28 1.90
C GLU A 75 11.94 -10.98 2.66
N TYR A 76 12.27 -11.86 3.61
CA TYR A 76 11.29 -12.55 4.45
C TYR A 76 10.54 -11.55 5.31
N ASP A 77 11.24 -10.57 5.89
CA ASP A 77 10.63 -9.54 6.72
C ASP A 77 9.64 -8.70 5.90
N ILE A 78 10.03 -8.28 4.69
CA ILE A 78 9.14 -7.56 3.77
C ILE A 78 7.92 -8.42 3.40
N HIS A 79 8.12 -9.71 3.09
CA HIS A 79 7.03 -10.63 2.81
C HIS A 79 6.06 -10.76 3.99
N GLN A 80 6.55 -10.79 5.23
CA GLN A 80 5.68 -10.83 6.41
C GLN A 80 4.97 -9.49 6.65
N MET A 81 5.56 -8.35 6.29
CA MET A 81 4.92 -7.03 6.37
C MET A 81 3.78 -6.86 5.34
N LEU A 82 3.96 -7.42 4.14
CA LEU A 82 3.05 -7.30 2.99
C LEU A 82 2.64 -8.69 2.45
N PRO A 83 2.02 -9.57 3.24
CA PRO A 83 1.81 -10.98 2.87
C PRO A 83 0.61 -11.18 1.92
N HIS A 84 0.21 -10.13 1.22
CA HIS A 84 -0.96 -10.14 0.36
C HIS A 84 -0.58 -10.59 -1.06
N PRO A 85 -1.34 -11.50 -1.69
CA PRO A 85 -1.25 -11.76 -3.12
C PRO A 85 -2.00 -10.67 -3.91
N ILE A 86 -1.66 -9.40 -3.67
CA ILE A 86 -2.29 -8.23 -4.28
C ILE A 86 -1.45 -7.77 -5.47
N ASN A 87 -2.11 -7.40 -6.55
CA ASN A 87 -1.48 -6.92 -7.77
C ASN A 87 -1.44 -5.39 -7.78
N ALA A 88 -0.31 -4.86 -8.25
CA ALA A 88 -0.22 -3.46 -8.62
C ALA A 88 -1.06 -3.19 -9.88
N VAL A 89 -1.84 -2.11 -9.86
CA VAL A 89 -2.78 -1.74 -10.91
C VAL A 89 -2.46 -0.34 -11.43
N ARG A 90 -2.61 -0.17 -12.74
CA ARG A 90 -2.54 1.12 -13.43
C ARG A 90 -3.91 1.44 -14.01
N ILE A 91 -4.47 2.58 -13.63
CA ILE A 91 -5.78 3.03 -14.11
C ILE A 91 -5.60 4.34 -14.85
N LYS A 92 -6.02 4.39 -16.11
CA LYS A 92 -6.04 5.60 -16.92
C LYS A 92 -7.37 6.33 -16.67
N LEU A 93 -7.30 7.56 -16.17
CA LEU A 93 -8.46 8.37 -15.77
C LEU A 93 -8.38 9.75 -16.41
N SER A 94 -9.52 10.34 -16.75
CA SER A 94 -9.60 11.78 -16.97
C SER A 94 -9.28 12.54 -15.69
N GLY A 95 -8.83 13.79 -15.80
CA GLY A 95 -8.59 14.63 -14.62
C GLY A 95 -9.85 14.85 -13.80
N GLN A 96 -11.02 14.92 -14.43
CA GLN A 96 -12.30 14.97 -13.71
C GLN A 96 -12.54 13.72 -12.85
N GLU A 97 -12.32 12.52 -13.41
CA GLU A 97 -12.47 11.26 -12.67
C GLU A 97 -11.45 11.15 -11.53
N LEU A 98 -10.19 11.51 -11.77
CA LEU A 98 -9.16 11.50 -10.76
C LEU A 98 -9.50 12.44 -9.59
N LYS A 99 -10.02 13.65 -9.86
CA LYS A 99 -10.52 14.56 -8.81
C LYS A 99 -11.61 13.91 -7.95
N GLN A 100 -12.53 13.13 -8.55
CA GLN A 100 -13.54 12.39 -7.79
C GLN A 100 -12.93 11.31 -6.89
N VAL A 101 -11.91 10.60 -7.37
CA VAL A 101 -11.16 9.62 -6.56
C VAL A 101 -10.51 10.30 -5.36
N ILE A 102 -9.87 11.46 -5.57
CA ILE A 102 -9.22 12.24 -4.50
C ILE A 102 -10.25 12.74 -3.47
N ILE A 103 -11.41 13.22 -3.92
CA ILE A 103 -12.51 13.63 -3.04
C ILE A 103 -13.02 12.44 -2.22
N LYS A 104 -13.16 11.26 -2.85
CA LYS A 104 -13.61 10.06 -2.15
C LYS A 104 -12.58 9.60 -1.11
N SER A 105 -11.29 9.63 -1.41
CA SER A 105 -10.24 9.24 -0.47
C SER A 105 -10.19 10.16 0.75
N GLN A 106 -10.46 11.47 0.58
CA GLN A 106 -10.49 12.44 1.69
C GLN A 106 -11.56 12.13 2.74
N LYS A 107 -12.66 11.46 2.36
CA LYS A 107 -13.72 11.11 3.32
C LYS A 107 -13.30 10.08 4.35
N GLN A 108 -12.23 9.32 4.08
CA GLN A 108 -11.68 8.30 4.98
C GLN A 108 -12.74 7.34 5.56
N GLU A 109 -13.78 7.03 4.77
CA GLU A 109 -14.94 6.23 5.21
C GLU A 109 -14.51 4.85 5.74
N TYR A 110 -13.42 4.30 5.19
CA TYR A 110 -12.89 2.97 5.51
C TYR A 110 -11.82 2.94 6.60
N LEU A 111 -11.51 4.08 7.25
CA LEU A 111 -10.36 4.22 8.15
C LEU A 111 -10.27 3.13 9.24
N ASN A 112 -11.42 2.78 9.82
CA ASN A 112 -11.53 1.79 10.89
C ASN A 112 -12.32 0.55 10.46
N GLU A 113 -12.61 0.41 9.16
CA GLU A 113 -13.39 -0.74 8.68
C GLU A 113 -12.54 -2.00 8.71
N HIS A 114 -13.15 -3.08 9.20
CA HIS A 114 -12.58 -4.40 9.12
C HIS A 114 -12.68 -4.92 7.69
N ALA A 115 -11.54 -5.15 7.06
CA ALA A 115 -11.46 -5.74 5.73
C ALA A 115 -11.16 -7.24 5.85
N GLN A 116 -11.97 -8.07 5.22
CA GLN A 116 -11.78 -9.52 5.13
C GLN A 116 -12.17 -10.03 3.74
N GLY A 117 -11.36 -10.91 3.16
CA GLY A 117 -11.60 -11.51 1.83
C GLY A 117 -10.65 -11.00 0.75
N LEU A 118 -10.81 -11.51 -0.48
CA LEU A 118 -10.10 -11.07 -1.70
C LEU A 118 -8.56 -11.02 -1.62
N GLY A 119 -7.94 -11.84 -0.79
CA GLY A 119 -6.48 -11.82 -0.63
C GLY A 119 -5.97 -10.81 0.40
N PHE A 120 -6.83 -9.95 0.96
CA PHE A 120 -6.44 -9.11 2.09
C PHE A 120 -6.11 -9.97 3.33
N ARG A 121 -5.10 -9.54 4.07
CA ARG A 121 -4.51 -10.22 5.25
C ARG A 121 -4.42 -9.29 6.46
N GLY A 122 -4.74 -8.01 6.29
CA GLY A 122 -4.84 -7.05 7.38
C GLY A 122 -6.17 -7.23 8.10
N ASP A 123 -6.27 -6.65 9.29
CA ASP A 123 -7.48 -6.62 10.11
C ASP A 123 -8.31 -5.33 9.90
N ILE A 124 -7.68 -4.24 9.46
CA ILE A 124 -8.26 -2.91 9.28
C ILE A 124 -7.80 -2.34 7.92
N PHE A 125 -8.73 -1.78 7.15
CA PHE A 125 -8.43 -1.18 5.84
C PHE A 125 -7.51 0.04 5.95
N GLY A 126 -7.72 0.89 6.96
CA GLY A 126 -6.85 2.02 7.25
C GLY A 126 -7.09 3.22 6.33
N GLY A 127 -6.34 4.29 6.59
CA GLY A 127 -6.47 5.54 5.85
C GLY A 127 -5.82 5.47 4.48
N TYR A 128 -6.34 6.27 3.56
CA TYR A 128 -5.72 6.45 2.25
C TYR A 128 -4.40 7.22 2.36
N ILE A 129 -3.38 6.71 1.68
CA ILE A 129 -2.06 7.32 1.53
C ILE A 129 -1.91 7.76 0.08
N LEU A 130 -1.54 9.02 -0.10
CA LEU A 130 -1.42 9.66 -1.41
C LEU A 130 0.06 9.97 -1.66
N TYR A 131 0.53 9.69 -2.88
CA TYR A 131 1.89 10.00 -3.31
C TYR A 131 1.86 10.73 -4.66
N ASN A 132 2.75 11.72 -4.81
CA ASN A 132 2.80 12.67 -5.93
C ASN A 132 1.48 13.41 -6.21
N LEU A 133 0.68 13.63 -5.16
CA LEU A 133 -0.66 14.20 -5.24
C LEU A 133 -0.86 15.21 -4.10
N GLY A 134 -1.44 16.37 -4.42
CA GLY A 134 -1.78 17.41 -3.44
C GLY A 134 -3.16 18.00 -3.70
N PHE A 135 -3.72 18.68 -2.70
CA PHE A 135 -4.97 19.42 -2.85
C PHE A 135 -5.06 20.60 -1.88
N ILE A 136 -5.82 21.62 -2.28
CA ILE A 136 -6.24 22.74 -1.44
C ILE A 136 -7.76 22.61 -1.32
N GLU A 137 -8.20 22.01 -0.22
CA GLU A 137 -9.61 21.66 0.00
C GLU A 137 -10.54 22.89 -0.07
N SER A 138 -10.14 24.00 0.56
CA SER A 138 -10.90 25.25 0.59
C SER A 138 -11.15 25.86 -0.78
N GLU A 139 -10.29 25.58 -1.76
CA GLU A 139 -10.37 26.08 -3.12
C GLU A 139 -10.84 25.01 -4.12
N SER A 140 -11.03 23.76 -3.66
CA SER A 140 -11.31 22.61 -4.53
C SER A 140 -10.28 22.46 -5.68
N ARG A 141 -9.01 22.70 -5.38
CA ARG A 141 -7.89 22.58 -6.32
C ARG A 141 -7.08 21.34 -6.02
N TYR A 142 -6.65 20.66 -7.07
CA TYR A 142 -6.00 19.35 -6.99
C TYR A 142 -4.78 19.33 -7.89
N PHE A 143 -3.72 18.68 -7.45
CA PHE A 143 -2.40 18.77 -8.04
C PHE A 143 -1.77 17.40 -8.20
N ILE A 144 -1.03 17.21 -9.28
CA ILE A 144 -0.06 16.13 -9.46
C ILE A 144 1.29 16.77 -9.71
N ASN A 145 2.33 16.35 -8.99
CA ASN A 145 3.68 16.90 -9.14
C ASN A 145 3.74 18.44 -9.07
N GLY A 146 2.87 19.05 -8.26
CA GLY A 146 2.76 20.50 -8.12
C GLY A 146 2.01 21.22 -9.25
N GLU A 147 1.59 20.52 -10.31
CA GLU A 147 0.79 21.07 -11.40
C GLU A 147 -0.70 20.81 -11.18
N GLU A 148 -1.54 21.81 -11.43
CA GLU A 148 -2.98 21.68 -11.24
C GLU A 148 -3.59 20.72 -12.28
N ILE A 149 -4.44 19.81 -11.82
CA ILE A 149 -5.07 18.79 -12.66
C ILE A 149 -6.02 19.46 -13.65
N ASP A 150 -5.77 19.27 -14.94
CA ASP A 150 -6.68 19.65 -16.03
C ASP A 150 -7.82 18.62 -16.13
N ASN A 151 -9.06 19.08 -16.22
CA ASN A 151 -10.23 18.19 -16.30
C ASN A 151 -10.19 17.28 -17.53
N ASP A 152 -9.74 17.82 -18.66
CA ASP A 152 -9.66 17.10 -19.94
C ASP A 152 -8.33 16.35 -20.11
N GLY A 153 -7.38 16.56 -19.19
CA GLY A 153 -6.14 15.83 -19.10
C GLY A 153 -6.36 14.35 -18.80
N THR A 154 -5.39 13.52 -19.16
CA THR A 154 -5.42 12.09 -18.84
C THR A 154 -4.25 11.72 -17.94
N TYR A 155 -4.55 11.03 -16.86
CA TYR A 155 -3.61 10.70 -15.80
C TYR A 155 -3.64 9.19 -15.51
N ILE A 156 -2.51 8.66 -15.08
CA ILE A 156 -2.33 7.27 -14.67
C ILE A 156 -2.27 7.23 -13.15
N LEU A 157 -3.27 6.62 -12.54
CA LEU A 157 -3.28 6.29 -11.11
C LEU A 157 -2.67 4.91 -10.90
N GLY A 158 -1.60 4.84 -10.10
CA GLY A 158 -1.07 3.61 -9.54
C GLY A 158 -1.79 3.25 -8.24
N THR A 159 -2.31 2.03 -8.15
CA THR A 159 -2.99 1.53 -6.95
C THR A 159 -2.91 0.00 -6.89
N VAL A 160 -3.73 -0.64 -6.07
CA VAL A 160 -3.80 -2.09 -5.89
C VAL A 160 -5.20 -2.64 -6.20
N ASP A 161 -5.31 -3.93 -6.54
CA ASP A 161 -6.59 -4.59 -6.85
C ASP A 161 -7.38 -5.00 -5.59
N MET A 162 -7.92 -4.01 -4.87
CA MET A 162 -8.88 -4.23 -3.78
C MET A 162 -10.08 -3.29 -3.84
#